data_AF-A0A2P2LMA5-F1
#
_entry.id   AF-A0A2P2LMA5-F1
#
_cell.length_a   1.000
_cell.length_b   1.000
_cell.length_c   1.000
_cell.angle_alpha   90.00
_cell.angle_beta   90.00
_cell.angle_gamma   90.00
#
_symmetry.space_group_name_H-M   'P 1'
#
loop_
_entity.id
_entity.type
_entity.pdbx_description
1 polymer ?
#
loop_
_entity_poly.entity_id
_entity_poly.type
_entity_poly.pdbx_seq_one_letter_code
_entity_poly.pdbx_strand_id
1 'polypeptide(L)'
;MEKLKSAVPESLKRMVADSNPEGLSSTSSSLLDFLLTLPQFHQTLRDLVDPETALCGKNKDAALASKQKGNQCYSTGDYHTALACYTQALRVAPIDAADMDKNLVATLYLNRASLLQKVGLLAECLRDCTRALQISPDYAKAWYRRGKANAALGNYKDAFDDLNIAKNTELSLGGKRQIDNELKLLVDQHNCTSNTQIECTEEIMGNLGHIEKLPRNSLPSLLE
;
A
#
# COMPACT_ATOMS: atom_id res chain seq x y z
N MET A 1 -5.22 -3.71 -27.41
CA MET A 1 -6.54 -3.65 -26.74
C MET A 1 -7.69 -3.84 -27.74
N GLU A 2 -7.84 -3.00 -28.76
CA GLU A 2 -8.99 -3.11 -29.70
C GLU A 2 -9.08 -4.44 -30.48
N LYS A 3 -7.94 -4.98 -30.96
CA LYS A 3 -7.90 -6.31 -31.61
C LYS A 3 -8.32 -7.46 -30.69
N LEU A 4 -8.07 -7.34 -29.38
CA LEU A 4 -8.47 -8.35 -28.41
C LEU A 4 -9.98 -8.27 -28.16
N LYS A 5 -10.52 -7.05 -27.97
CA LYS A 5 -11.95 -6.81 -27.78
C LYS A 5 -12.79 -7.35 -28.95
N SER A 6 -12.31 -7.21 -30.19
CA SER A 6 -12.99 -7.72 -31.38
C SER A 6 -12.92 -9.25 -31.50
N ALA A 7 -11.93 -9.90 -30.88
CA ALA A 7 -11.74 -11.35 -30.94
C ALA A 7 -12.55 -12.12 -29.88
N VAL A 8 -13.06 -11.44 -28.83
CA VAL A 8 -13.85 -12.08 -27.79
C VAL A 8 -15.24 -12.46 -28.33
N PRO A 9 -15.62 -13.76 -28.32
CA PRO A 9 -16.94 -14.20 -28.74
C PRO A 9 -18.05 -13.57 -27.90
N GLU A 10 -19.15 -13.21 -28.54
CA GLU A 10 -20.29 -12.59 -27.85
C GLU A 10 -20.94 -13.54 -26.83
N SER A 11 -20.86 -14.86 -27.09
CA SER A 11 -21.26 -15.90 -26.14
C SER A 11 -20.44 -15.85 -24.85
N LEU A 12 -19.12 -15.65 -24.96
CA LEU A 12 -18.23 -15.55 -23.81
C LEU A 12 -18.46 -14.25 -23.04
N LYS A 13 -18.72 -13.13 -23.74
CA LYS A 13 -19.08 -11.86 -23.08
C LYS A 13 -20.36 -11.99 -22.25
N ARG A 14 -21.39 -12.63 -22.79
CA ARG A 14 -22.65 -12.90 -22.07
C ARG A 14 -22.43 -13.85 -20.90
N MET A 15 -21.67 -14.93 -21.10
CA MET A 15 -21.34 -15.88 -20.04
C MET A 15 -20.61 -15.22 -18.86
N VAL A 16 -19.69 -14.30 -19.13
CA VAL A 16 -19.00 -13.52 -18.08
C VAL A 16 -19.95 -12.51 -17.43
N ALA A 17 -20.80 -11.84 -18.21
CA ALA A 17 -21.76 -10.86 -17.69
C ALA A 17 -22.83 -11.49 -16.78
N ASP A 18 -23.26 -12.71 -17.11
CA ASP A 18 -24.29 -13.45 -16.38
C ASP A 18 -23.69 -14.39 -15.31
N SER A 19 -22.35 -14.37 -15.13
CA SER A 19 -21.67 -15.28 -14.22
C SER A 19 -22.00 -14.98 -12.75
N ASN A 20 -22.28 -16.04 -12.00
CA ASN A 20 -22.51 -16.02 -10.56
C ASN A 20 -21.49 -16.92 -9.84
N PRO A 21 -21.46 -16.96 -8.49
CA PRO A 21 -20.50 -17.78 -7.75
C PRO A 21 -20.58 -19.29 -8.06
N GLU A 22 -21.77 -19.81 -8.39
CA GLU A 22 -21.96 -21.23 -8.74
C GLU A 22 -21.44 -21.56 -10.15
N GLY A 23 -21.55 -20.62 -11.09
CA GLY A 23 -21.05 -20.73 -12.47
C GLY A 23 -19.60 -20.28 -12.66
N LEU A 24 -18.91 -19.83 -11.61
CA LEU A 24 -17.55 -19.29 -11.72
C LEU A 24 -16.57 -20.31 -12.33
N SER A 25 -16.71 -21.59 -11.99
CA SER A 25 -15.84 -22.65 -12.52
C SER A 25 -16.04 -22.87 -14.03
N SER A 26 -17.28 -22.84 -14.53
CA SER A 26 -17.55 -22.99 -15.97
C SER A 26 -17.14 -21.75 -16.75
N THR A 27 -17.41 -20.55 -16.20
CA THR A 27 -17.03 -19.28 -16.81
C THR A 27 -15.52 -19.13 -16.89
N SER A 28 -14.80 -19.46 -15.81
CA SER A 28 -13.33 -19.42 -15.78
C SER A 28 -12.70 -20.45 -16.72
N SER A 29 -13.26 -21.65 -16.81
CA SER A 29 -12.80 -22.67 -17.78
C SER A 29 -13.00 -22.21 -19.21
N SER A 30 -14.18 -21.67 -19.56
CA SER A 30 -14.46 -21.18 -20.92
C SER A 30 -13.60 -19.97 -21.29
N LEU A 31 -13.29 -19.11 -20.32
CA LEU A 31 -12.40 -17.97 -20.51
C LEU A 31 -10.95 -18.43 -20.69
N LEU A 32 -10.51 -19.43 -19.93
CA LEU A 32 -9.20 -20.04 -20.09
C LEU A 32 -9.07 -20.71 -21.46
N ASP A 33 -10.05 -21.48 -21.89
CA ASP A 33 -10.09 -22.12 -23.22
C ASP A 33 -9.96 -21.07 -24.33
N PHE A 34 -10.71 -19.97 -24.23
CA PHE A 34 -10.60 -18.87 -25.19
C PHE A 34 -9.19 -18.26 -25.21
N LEU A 35 -8.60 -17.96 -24.04
CA LEU A 35 -7.23 -17.43 -23.98
C LEU A 35 -6.22 -18.41 -24.60
N LEU A 36 -6.38 -19.71 -24.35
CA LEU A 36 -5.61 -20.79 -24.95
C LEU A 36 -5.90 -21.00 -26.44
N THR A 37 -6.79 -20.25 -27.08
CA THR A 37 -6.88 -20.22 -28.55
C THR A 37 -6.07 -19.09 -29.17
N LEU A 38 -5.61 -18.11 -28.38
CA LEU A 38 -4.93 -16.92 -28.88
C LEU A 38 -3.42 -17.19 -29.07
N PRO A 39 -2.85 -17.12 -30.29
CA PRO A 39 -1.42 -17.35 -30.51
C PRO A 39 -0.53 -16.37 -29.72
N GLN A 40 -0.98 -15.13 -29.55
CA GLN A 40 -0.25 -14.13 -28.76
C GLN A 40 -0.22 -14.50 -27.27
N PHE A 41 -1.27 -15.14 -26.76
CA PHE A 41 -1.31 -15.61 -25.36
C PHE A 41 -0.27 -16.73 -25.15
N HIS A 42 -0.16 -17.67 -26.08
CA HIS A 42 0.88 -18.71 -26.03
C HIS A 42 2.28 -18.14 -26.12
N GLN A 43 2.50 -17.14 -26.99
CA GLN A 43 3.78 -16.48 -27.08
C GLN A 43 4.12 -15.79 -25.76
N THR A 44 3.17 -15.06 -25.16
CA THR A 44 3.40 -14.45 -23.84
C THR A 44 3.64 -15.48 -22.74
N LEU A 45 2.92 -16.61 -22.74
CA LEU A 45 3.17 -17.68 -21.76
C LEU A 45 4.54 -18.31 -21.97
N ARG A 46 4.95 -18.55 -23.21
CA ARG A 46 6.28 -19.06 -23.54
C ARG A 46 7.36 -18.08 -23.09
N ASP A 47 7.22 -16.81 -23.40
CA ASP A 47 8.15 -15.75 -22.98
C ASP A 47 8.18 -15.58 -21.44
N LEU A 48 7.09 -15.92 -20.74
CA LEU A 48 7.02 -15.88 -19.28
C LEU A 48 7.63 -17.13 -18.62
N VAL A 49 7.70 -18.27 -19.33
CA VAL A 49 8.12 -19.58 -18.82
C VAL A 49 9.53 -19.98 -19.30
N ASP A 50 10.03 -19.36 -20.36
CA ASP A 50 11.34 -19.63 -20.95
C ASP A 50 12.51 -19.32 -19.98
N PRO A 51 13.36 -20.27 -19.57
CA PRO A 51 14.35 -20.03 -18.51
C PRO A 51 15.39 -18.94 -18.80
N GLU A 52 15.68 -18.63 -20.07
CA GLU A 52 16.70 -17.65 -20.47
C GLU A 52 16.12 -16.26 -20.75
N THR A 53 14.86 -16.18 -21.21
CA THR A 53 14.14 -14.95 -21.57
C THR A 53 12.99 -14.62 -20.61
N ALA A 54 12.66 -15.52 -19.68
CA ALA A 54 11.64 -15.30 -18.66
C ALA A 54 12.02 -14.09 -17.83
N LEU A 55 11.13 -13.10 -17.88
CA LEU A 55 11.00 -12.04 -16.90
C LEU A 55 10.78 -12.55 -15.46
N CYS A 56 10.72 -13.87 -15.25
CA CYS A 56 10.36 -14.55 -14.00
C CYS A 56 11.35 -15.65 -13.54
N GLY A 57 12.56 -15.73 -14.09
CA GLY A 57 13.63 -16.53 -13.48
C GLY A 57 13.98 -16.00 -12.09
N LYS A 58 13.78 -16.80 -11.04
CA LYS A 58 14.19 -16.43 -9.68
C LYS A 58 15.71 -16.51 -9.58
N ASN A 59 16.37 -15.37 -9.48
CA ASN A 59 17.82 -15.25 -9.43
C ASN A 59 18.24 -14.27 -8.33
N LYS A 60 18.90 -14.79 -7.30
CA LYS A 60 19.35 -14.01 -6.14
C LYS A 60 20.38 -12.95 -6.53
N ASP A 61 21.33 -13.27 -7.40
CA ASP A 61 22.40 -12.36 -7.80
C ASP A 61 21.85 -11.22 -8.67
N ALA A 62 20.94 -11.53 -9.59
CA ALA A 62 20.23 -10.51 -10.38
C ALA A 62 19.39 -9.57 -9.49
N ALA A 63 18.75 -10.11 -8.45
CA ALA A 63 18.03 -9.31 -7.46
C ALA A 63 18.97 -8.40 -6.66
N LEU A 64 20.13 -8.93 -6.23
CA LEU A 64 21.15 -8.16 -5.51
C LEU A 64 21.77 -7.06 -6.38
N ALA A 65 22.08 -7.33 -7.64
CA ALA A 65 22.58 -6.34 -8.59
C ALA A 65 21.54 -5.22 -8.81
N SER A 66 20.28 -5.58 -9.02
CA SER A 66 19.18 -4.62 -9.14
C SER A 66 18.98 -3.79 -7.86
N LYS A 67 19.12 -4.42 -6.68
CA LYS A 67 19.09 -3.73 -5.38
C LYS A 67 20.21 -2.70 -5.27
N GLN A 68 21.45 -3.09 -5.60
CA GLN A 68 22.63 -2.22 -5.52
C GLN A 68 22.48 -1.02 -6.46
N LYS A 69 22.07 -1.26 -7.71
CA LYS A 69 21.76 -0.19 -8.67
C LYS A 69 20.67 0.74 -8.17
N GLY A 70 19.59 0.19 -7.61
CA GLY A 70 18.51 0.98 -7.00
C GLY A 70 19.01 1.86 -5.84
N ASN A 71 19.87 1.33 -4.98
CA ASN A 71 20.49 2.08 -3.89
C ASN A 71 21.38 3.22 -4.41
N GLN A 72 22.14 2.98 -5.47
CA GLN A 72 22.97 4.02 -6.10
C GLN A 72 22.08 5.14 -6.65
N CYS A 73 21.06 4.81 -7.45
CA CYS A 73 20.10 5.79 -7.97
C CYS A 73 19.37 6.55 -6.86
N TYR A 74 19.01 5.87 -5.76
CA TYR A 74 18.42 6.51 -4.58
C TYR A 74 19.35 7.55 -3.99
N SER A 75 20.65 7.22 -3.83
CA SER A 75 21.64 8.13 -3.28
C SER A 75 21.95 9.32 -4.18
N THR A 76 21.83 9.18 -5.50
CA THR A 76 22.00 10.28 -6.48
C THR A 76 20.73 11.10 -6.68
N GLY A 77 19.61 10.74 -6.04
CA GLY A 77 18.33 11.44 -6.16
C GLY A 77 17.50 11.05 -7.38
N ASP A 78 17.96 10.09 -8.20
CA ASP A 78 17.17 9.54 -9.31
C ASP A 78 16.14 8.52 -8.78
N TYR A 79 15.06 9.07 -8.23
CA TYR A 79 14.00 8.29 -7.62
C TYR A 79 13.19 7.46 -8.62
N HIS A 80 13.06 7.91 -9.86
CA HIS A 80 12.35 7.17 -10.90
C HIS A 80 13.10 5.87 -11.25
N THR A 81 14.40 5.96 -11.52
CA THR A 81 15.22 4.78 -11.82
C THR A 81 15.38 3.88 -10.59
N ALA A 82 15.52 4.47 -9.39
CA ALA A 82 15.57 3.69 -8.15
C ALA A 82 14.31 2.82 -7.95
N LEU A 83 13.12 3.38 -8.22
CA LEU A 83 11.85 2.66 -8.10
C LEU A 83 11.77 1.49 -9.08
N ALA A 84 12.18 1.72 -10.33
CA ALA A 84 12.24 0.69 -11.36
C ALA A 84 13.20 -0.43 -10.95
N CYS A 85 14.39 -0.10 -10.44
CA CYS A 85 15.38 -1.07 -9.99
C CYS A 85 14.91 -1.91 -8.80
N TYR A 86 14.30 -1.30 -7.77
CA TYR A 86 13.74 -2.08 -6.65
C TYR A 86 12.58 -2.97 -7.08
N THR A 87 11.74 -2.49 -7.99
CA THR A 87 10.64 -3.30 -8.54
C THR A 87 11.17 -4.48 -9.36
N GLN A 88 12.22 -4.27 -10.16
CA GLN A 88 12.86 -5.35 -10.89
C GLN A 88 13.52 -6.36 -9.95
N ALA A 89 14.19 -5.89 -8.90
CA ALA A 89 14.77 -6.76 -7.89
C ALA A 89 13.71 -7.66 -7.23
N LEU A 90 12.54 -7.12 -6.89
CA LEU A 90 11.43 -7.89 -6.32
C LEU A 90 10.86 -8.95 -7.26
N ARG A 91 10.84 -8.69 -8.58
CA ARG A 91 10.36 -9.67 -9.58
C ARG A 91 11.24 -10.92 -9.61
N VAL A 92 12.56 -10.71 -9.63
CA VAL A 92 13.55 -11.79 -9.78
C VAL A 92 14.04 -12.36 -8.45
N ALA A 93 13.74 -11.74 -7.31
CA ALA A 93 14.16 -12.25 -6.01
C ALA A 93 13.50 -13.62 -5.73
N PRO A 94 14.30 -14.64 -5.32
CA PRO A 94 13.77 -15.91 -4.85
C PRO A 94 13.01 -15.69 -3.54
N ILE A 95 11.82 -16.29 -3.44
CA ILE A 95 10.93 -16.16 -2.27
C ILE A 95 11.39 -17.12 -1.16
N ASP A 96 11.87 -18.31 -1.54
CA ASP A 96 12.24 -19.40 -0.63
C ASP A 96 13.73 -19.45 -0.31
N ALA A 97 14.50 -18.39 -0.60
CA ALA A 97 15.90 -18.35 -0.20
C ALA A 97 15.97 -18.33 1.32
N ALA A 98 16.11 -19.52 1.90
CA ALA A 98 16.30 -19.84 3.31
C ALA A 98 17.63 -19.31 3.87
N ASP A 99 18.02 -18.10 3.45
CA ASP A 99 19.12 -17.38 4.07
C ASP A 99 18.63 -16.79 5.38
N MET A 100 19.10 -17.44 6.44
CA MET A 100 18.96 -17.06 7.84
C MET A 100 19.52 -15.66 8.17
N ASP A 101 20.10 -14.95 7.20
CA ASP A 101 20.67 -13.63 7.37
C ASP A 101 19.85 -12.59 6.56
N LYS A 102 18.70 -12.19 7.14
CA LYS A 102 17.78 -11.14 6.67
C LYS A 102 17.20 -11.34 5.26
N ASN A 103 15.99 -11.89 5.23
CA ASN A 103 15.08 -11.99 4.09
C ASN A 103 15.28 -10.88 3.04
N LEU A 104 15.96 -11.22 1.93
CA LEU A 104 16.26 -10.30 0.83
C LEU A 104 15.00 -9.60 0.33
N VAL A 105 13.90 -10.34 0.18
CA VAL A 105 12.61 -9.82 -0.26
C VAL A 105 12.06 -8.76 0.71
N ALA A 106 12.13 -8.99 2.03
CA ALA A 106 11.72 -8.01 3.02
C ALA A 106 12.57 -6.72 2.95
N THR A 107 13.89 -6.88 2.76
CA THR A 107 14.81 -5.75 2.56
C THR A 107 14.47 -4.94 1.29
N LEU A 108 14.12 -5.62 0.20
CA LEU A 108 13.73 -4.98 -1.06
C LEU A 108 12.43 -4.19 -0.91
N TYR A 109 11.41 -4.77 -0.27
CA TYR A 109 10.19 -4.04 0.07
C TYR A 109 10.48 -2.81 0.92
N LEU A 110 11.34 -2.94 1.94
CA LEU A 110 11.67 -1.81 2.81
C LEU A 110 12.44 -0.70 2.08
N ASN A 111 13.37 -1.05 1.20
CA ASN A 111 14.09 -0.06 0.38
C ASN A 111 13.14 0.69 -0.54
N ARG A 112 12.20 -0.03 -1.18
CA ARG A 112 11.17 0.59 -2.00
C ARG A 112 10.21 1.45 -1.16
N ALA A 113 9.81 1.00 0.02
CA ALA A 113 9.00 1.79 0.95
C ALA A 113 9.70 3.09 1.38
N SER A 114 11.01 3.05 1.63
CA SER A 114 11.80 4.26 1.92
C SER A 114 11.72 5.28 0.79
N LEU A 115 11.81 4.80 -0.45
CA LEU A 115 11.70 5.63 -1.64
C LEU A 115 10.29 6.19 -1.81
N LEU A 116 9.27 5.34 -1.67
CA LEU A 116 7.86 5.74 -1.75
C LEU A 116 7.52 6.83 -0.72
N GLN A 117 8.00 6.66 0.52
CA GLN A 117 7.87 7.69 1.56
C GLN A 117 8.57 8.99 1.17
N LYS A 118 9.77 8.92 0.56
CA LYS A 118 10.53 10.09 0.12
C LYS A 118 9.81 10.88 -0.99
N VAL A 119 9.08 10.20 -1.86
CA VAL A 119 8.30 10.82 -2.96
C VAL A 119 6.84 11.14 -2.58
N GLY A 120 6.44 10.91 -1.32
CA GLY A 120 5.09 11.22 -0.82
C GLY A 120 4.00 10.18 -1.14
N LEU A 121 4.37 9.02 -1.70
CA LEU A 121 3.46 7.90 -1.99
C LEU A 121 3.27 7.04 -0.73
N LEU A 122 2.54 7.60 0.24
CA LEU A 122 2.40 7.05 1.59
C LEU A 122 1.58 5.75 1.64
N ALA A 123 0.53 5.63 0.82
CA ALA A 123 -0.30 4.43 0.77
C ALA A 123 0.49 3.22 0.23
N GLU A 124 1.29 3.42 -0.82
CA GLU A 124 2.18 2.40 -1.38
C GLU A 124 3.29 2.05 -0.40
N CYS A 125 3.83 3.04 0.34
CA CYS A 125 4.78 2.81 1.42
C CYS A 125 4.20 1.89 2.50
N LEU A 126 2.95 2.11 2.94
CA LEU A 126 2.28 1.23 3.91
C LEU A 126 2.15 -0.21 3.39
N ARG A 127 1.78 -0.37 2.11
CA ARG A 127 1.65 -1.69 1.48
C ARG A 127 2.99 -2.43 1.46
N ASP A 128 4.07 -1.75 1.09
CA ASP A 128 5.40 -2.36 1.05
C ASP A 128 5.95 -2.66 2.44
N CYS A 129 5.76 -1.77 3.42
CA CYS A 129 6.12 -2.07 4.82
C CYS A 129 5.36 -3.29 5.34
N THR A 130 4.06 -3.40 5.04
CA THR A 130 3.24 -4.54 5.46
C THR A 130 3.73 -5.84 4.83
N ARG A 131 4.08 -5.84 3.54
CA ARG A 131 4.69 -7.01 2.89
C ARG A 131 6.04 -7.39 3.49
N ALA A 132 6.87 -6.39 3.85
CA ALA A 132 8.13 -6.65 4.53
C ALA A 132 7.91 -7.33 5.90
N LEU A 133 6.90 -6.90 6.64
CA LEU A 133 6.54 -7.44 7.96
C LEU A 133 5.88 -8.82 7.89
N GLN A 134 5.13 -9.14 6.82
CA GLN A 134 4.63 -10.48 6.59
C GLN A 134 5.77 -11.51 6.41
N ILE A 135 6.90 -11.06 5.87
CA ILE A 135 8.09 -11.89 5.63
C ILE A 135 9.01 -11.91 6.85
N SER A 136 9.17 -10.78 7.53
CA SER A 136 10.04 -10.62 8.70
C SER A 136 9.31 -9.78 9.76
N PRO A 137 8.52 -10.43 10.64
CA PRO A 137 7.76 -9.73 11.67
C PRO A 137 8.63 -8.99 12.70
N ASP A 138 9.89 -9.38 12.82
CA ASP A 138 10.92 -8.79 13.68
C ASP A 138 11.71 -7.64 13.01
N TYR A 139 11.27 -7.17 11.84
CA TYR A 139 12.01 -6.13 11.12
C TYR A 139 11.71 -4.73 11.68
N ALA A 140 12.41 -4.33 12.74
CA ALA A 140 12.21 -3.05 13.44
C ALA A 140 12.12 -1.82 12.51
N LYS A 141 12.96 -1.76 11.46
CA LYS A 141 12.94 -0.67 10.48
C LYS A 141 11.66 -0.62 9.65
N ALA A 142 11.01 -1.77 9.39
CA ALA A 142 9.74 -1.83 8.69
C ALA A 142 8.60 -1.31 9.55
N TRP A 143 8.55 -1.70 10.84
CA TRP A 143 7.63 -1.13 11.82
C TRP A 143 7.79 0.39 11.93
N TYR A 144 9.03 0.88 12.09
CA TYR A 144 9.30 2.32 12.18
C TYR A 144 8.79 3.09 10.94
N ARG A 145 9.10 2.60 9.74
CA ARG A 145 8.65 3.26 8.50
C ARG A 145 7.14 3.24 8.32
N ARG A 146 6.49 2.13 8.66
CA ARG A 146 5.03 2.02 8.62
C ARG A 146 4.38 2.99 9.60
N GLY A 147 4.90 3.08 10.81
CA GLY A 147 4.46 4.04 11.82
C GLY A 147 4.56 5.49 11.33
N LYS A 148 5.70 5.86 10.72
CA LYS A 148 5.85 7.20 10.11
C LYS A 148 4.88 7.46 8.96
N ALA A 149 4.63 6.47 8.11
CA ALA A 149 3.68 6.61 7.01
C ALA A 149 2.24 6.75 7.52
N ASN A 150 1.88 6.00 8.57
CA ASN A 150 0.59 6.13 9.26
C ASN A 150 0.44 7.52 9.89
N ALA A 151 1.48 8.04 10.56
CA ALA A 151 1.47 9.38 11.14
C ALA A 151 1.23 10.46 10.07
N ALA A 152 1.94 10.37 8.94
CA ALA A 152 1.80 11.29 7.82
C ALA A 152 0.42 11.21 7.12
N LEU A 153 -0.29 10.10 7.26
CA LEU A 153 -1.66 9.91 6.77
C LEU A 153 -2.73 10.29 7.81
N GLY A 154 -2.34 10.70 9.03
CA GLY A 154 -3.27 11.02 10.12
C GLY A 154 -3.79 9.80 10.89
N ASN A 155 -3.28 8.59 10.60
CA ASN A 155 -3.61 7.36 11.31
C ASN A 155 -2.81 7.28 12.63
N TYR A 156 -3.03 8.23 13.55
CA TYR A 156 -2.19 8.40 14.74
C TYR A 156 -2.16 7.18 15.66
N LYS A 157 -3.28 6.47 15.80
CA LYS A 157 -3.34 5.24 16.61
C LYS A 157 -2.44 4.15 16.06
N ASP A 158 -2.61 3.82 14.78
CA ASP A 158 -1.80 2.80 14.10
C ASP A 158 -0.31 3.21 14.07
N ALA A 159 -0.03 4.51 13.94
CA ALA A 159 1.32 5.04 14.01
C ALA A 159 1.97 4.81 15.38
N PHE A 160 1.23 5.06 16.46
CA PHE A 160 1.71 4.87 17.83
C PHE A 160 1.99 3.38 18.11
N ASP A 161 1.09 2.49 17.71
CA ASP A 161 1.24 1.05 17.89
C ASP A 161 2.46 0.52 17.10
N ASP A 162 2.59 0.90 15.83
CA ASP A 162 3.73 0.53 14.98
C ASP A 162 5.07 1.02 15.55
N LEU A 163 5.13 2.27 16.03
CA LEU A 163 6.36 2.84 16.61
C LEU A 163 6.74 2.17 17.94
N ASN A 164 5.77 1.77 18.76
CA ASN A 164 6.06 1.02 19.99
C ASN A 164 6.61 -0.37 19.69
N ILE A 165 6.03 -1.08 18.71
CA ILE A 165 6.57 -2.36 18.26
C ILE A 165 7.99 -2.16 17.73
N ALA A 166 8.21 -1.14 16.88
CA ALA A 166 9.54 -0.80 16.38
C ALA A 166 10.56 -0.58 17.50
N LYS A 167 10.18 0.14 18.57
CA LYS A 167 11.05 0.41 19.72
C LYS A 167 11.42 -0.86 20.48
N ASN A 168 10.45 -1.77 20.67
CA ASN A 168 10.64 -3.02 21.39
C ASN A 168 11.53 -3.99 20.62
N THR A 169 11.43 -4.00 19.29
CA THR A 169 12.22 -4.85 18.40
C THR A 169 13.60 -4.27 18.07
N GLU A 170 13.77 -2.94 18.12
CA GLU A 170 15.04 -2.28 17.88
C GLU A 170 16.09 -2.70 18.92
N LEU A 171 17.31 -3.01 18.48
CA LEU A 171 18.40 -3.44 19.36
C LEU A 171 19.34 -2.28 19.69
N SER A 172 19.45 -1.30 18.79
CA SER A 172 20.31 -0.13 18.96
C SER A 172 19.70 0.90 19.90
N LEU A 173 20.48 1.35 20.90
CA LEU A 173 20.08 2.47 21.78
C LEU A 173 19.82 3.76 21.00
N GLY A 174 20.58 4.01 19.93
CA GLY A 174 20.39 5.17 19.07
C GLY A 174 19.06 5.10 18.31
N GLY A 175 18.72 3.91 17.80
CA GLY A 175 17.44 3.67 17.13
C GLY A 175 16.27 3.84 18.09
N LYS A 176 16.35 3.28 19.31
CA LYS A 176 15.32 3.47 20.34
C LYS A 176 15.09 4.94 20.67
N ARG A 177 16.16 5.72 20.87
CA ARG A 177 16.07 7.17 21.12
C ARG A 177 15.41 7.92 19.96
N GLN A 178 15.73 7.55 18.71
CA GLN A 178 15.08 8.14 17.54
C GLN A 178 13.57 7.85 17.53
N ILE A 179 13.18 6.61 17.82
CA ILE A 179 11.77 6.22 17.87
C ILE A 179 11.04 6.93 19.03
N ASP A 180 11.69 7.08 20.18
CA ASP A 180 11.13 7.83 21.32
C ASP A 180 10.87 9.30 20.98
N ASN A 181 11.75 9.93 20.22
CA ASN A 181 11.52 11.30 19.76
C ASN A 181 10.34 11.38 18.81
N GLU A 182 10.19 10.40 17.89
CA GLU A 182 9.05 10.33 16.99
C GLU A 182 7.73 10.12 17.73
N LEU A 183 7.71 9.25 18.75
CA LEU A 183 6.54 9.02 19.61
C LEU A 183 6.10 10.29 20.35
N LYS A 184 7.05 11.09 20.86
CA LYS A 184 6.74 12.38 21.49
C LYS A 184 6.11 13.35 20.50
N LEU A 185 6.70 13.50 19.32
CA LEU A 185 6.16 14.36 18.25
C LEU A 185 4.76 13.94 17.83
N LEU A 186 4.48 12.63 17.80
CA LEU A 186 3.16 12.11 17.47
C LEU A 186 2.09 12.50 18.51
N VAL A 187 2.42 12.43 19.79
CA VAL A 187 1.52 12.84 20.89
C VAL A 187 1.21 14.33 20.80
N ASP A 188 2.23 15.15 20.55
CA ASP A 188 2.06 16.60 20.38
C ASP A 188 1.14 16.92 19.18
N GLN A 189 1.34 16.24 18.05
CA GLN A 189 0.50 16.38 16.86
C GLN A 189 -0.94 15.94 17.10
N HIS A 190 -1.15 14.83 17.82
CA HIS A 190 -2.49 14.34 18.15
C HIS A 190 -3.23 15.32 19.07
N ASN A 191 -2.55 15.89 20.07
CA ASN A 191 -3.13 16.87 20.98
C ASN A 191 -3.49 18.18 20.25
N CYS A 192 -2.65 18.66 19.34
CA CYS A 192 -2.97 19.84 18.52
C CYS A 192 -4.17 19.60 17.60
N THR A 193 -4.27 18.41 16.99
CA THR A 193 -5.35 18.06 16.06
C THR A 193 -6.68 17.83 16.77
N SER A 194 -6.65 17.26 17.98
CA SER A 194 -7.85 17.10 18.82
C SER A 194 -8.33 18.43 19.38
N ASN A 195 -7.43 19.31 19.85
CA ASN A 195 -7.80 20.64 20.33
C ASN A 195 -8.39 21.54 19.22
N THR A 196 -7.84 21.51 18.00
CA THR A 196 -8.41 22.26 16.87
C THR A 196 -9.77 21.71 16.42
N GLN A 197 -10.00 20.40 16.52
CA GLN A 197 -11.33 19.84 16.28
C GLN A 197 -12.34 20.28 17.34
N ILE A 198 -11.94 20.35 18.62
CA ILE A 198 -12.79 20.86 19.71
C ILE A 198 -13.12 22.34 19.48
N GLU A 199 -12.13 23.19 19.19
CA GLU A 199 -12.33 24.62 18.91
C GLU A 199 -13.26 24.86 17.71
N CYS A 200 -13.10 24.12 16.60
CA CYS A 200 -14.03 24.21 15.48
C CYS A 200 -15.45 23.73 15.83
N THR A 201 -15.61 22.73 16.70
CA THR A 201 -16.95 22.30 17.16
C THR A 201 -17.60 23.31 18.10
N GLU A 202 -16.82 24.00 18.94
CA GLU A 202 -17.33 25.06 19.81
C GLU A 202 -17.73 26.31 19.02
N GLU A 203 -17.00 26.69 17.96
CA GLU A 203 -17.42 27.76 17.05
C GLU A 203 -18.71 27.44 16.30
N ILE A 204 -18.89 26.18 15.86
CA ILE A 204 -20.12 25.73 15.19
C ILE A 204 -21.30 25.72 16.16
N MET A 205 -21.11 25.27 17.42
CA MET A 205 -22.15 25.31 18.45
C MET A 205 -22.46 26.73 18.94
N GLY A 206 -21.46 27.61 18.99
CA GLY A 206 -21.61 29.04 19.32
C GLY A 206 -22.42 29.80 18.27
N ASN A 207 -22.24 29.49 16.99
CA ASN A 207 -23.01 30.08 15.89
C ASN A 207 -24.46 29.55 15.78
N LEU A 208 -24.75 28.38 16.35
CA LEU A 208 -26.13 27.87 16.51
C LEU A 208 -26.89 28.51 17.69
N GLY A 209 -26.19 29.23 18.58
CA GLY A 209 -26.76 29.97 19.72
C GLY A 209 -27.36 31.35 19.36
N HIS A 210 -27.30 31.76 18.09
CA HIS A 210 -27.80 33.06 17.61
C HIS A 210 -28.99 32.99 16.64
N ILE A 211 -29.64 31.82 16.50
CA ILE A 211 -30.97 31.77 15.87
C ILE A 211 -32.01 32.14 16.93
N GLU A 212 -32.34 33.42 16.95
CA GLU A 212 -33.31 34.07 17.82
C GLU A 212 -34.66 33.34 17.90
N LYS A 213 -35.16 33.34 19.13
CA LYS A 213 -36.54 33.16 19.56
C LYS A 213 -37.57 33.64 18.52
N LEU A 214 -38.22 32.71 17.83
CA LEU A 214 -39.52 32.97 17.22
C LEU A 214 -40.59 33.05 18.34
N PRO A 215 -41.40 34.12 18.40
CA PRO A 215 -42.42 34.25 19.44
C PRO A 215 -43.57 33.26 19.21
N ARG A 216 -43.91 32.50 20.26
CA ARG A 216 -45.20 31.82 20.37
C ARG A 216 -46.28 32.86 20.67
N ASN A 217 -47.27 32.96 19.77
CA ASN A 217 -48.66 33.43 19.94
C ASN A 217 -49.08 34.06 18.59
N SER A 218 -50.09 33.60 17.88
CA SER A 218 -51.48 33.48 18.34
C SER A 218 -52.30 32.74 17.26
N LEU A 219 -53.14 31.82 17.69
CA LEU A 219 -54.24 31.25 16.90
C LEU A 219 -55.29 32.34 16.61
N PRO A 220 -56.01 32.26 15.49
CA PRO A 220 -57.42 32.63 15.47
C PRO A 220 -58.29 31.40 15.16
N SER A 221 -59.21 31.12 16.08
CA SER A 221 -60.43 30.37 15.84
C SER A 221 -61.54 31.31 15.34
N LEU A 222 -62.18 30.97 14.23
CA LEU A 222 -63.57 31.36 13.85
C LEU A 222 -63.95 30.36 12.73
N LEU A 223 -64.86 29.38 12.93
CA LEU A 223 -66.33 29.52 12.94
C LEU A 223 -66.82 30.44 11.81
N GLU A 224 -66.98 29.91 10.60
CA GLU A 224 -68.22 29.40 9.98
C GLU A 224 -67.88 28.66 8.67
#